data_AF-A0A9E3G0P1-F1
#
_entry.id   AF-A0A9E3G0P1-F1
#
_cell.length_a   1.000
_cell.length_b   1.000
_cell.length_c   1.000
_cell.angle_alpha   90.00
_cell.angle_beta   90.00
_cell.angle_gamma   90.00
#
_symmetry.space_group_name_H-M   'P 1'
#
loop_
_entity.id
_entity.type
_entity.pdbx_description
1 polymer ?
#
loop_
_entity_poly.entity_id
_entity_poly.type
_entity_poly.pdbx_seq_one_letter_code
_entity_poly.pdbx_strand_id
1 'polypeptide(L)'
;MARALLVLSFFLGLLGLTRWPVATATARDYYWGSRDFQHVDRVAILTGRAIRHIQARHWPASDAPGAGKFAEGITVQDLRELIDEAVARGRVRVNSHGRPGAVFEYDFGRQIGIDIQGEPASRLRVVVAPDHTVITAFPF
;
A
#
# COMPACT_ATOMS: atom_id res chain seq x y z
N MET A 1 -69.05 7.23 -24.18
CA MET A 1 -68.22 7.77 -25.28
C MET A 1 -67.42 8.91 -24.69
N ALA A 2 -66.18 8.69 -24.25
CA ALA A 2 -64.91 8.80 -25.01
C ALA A 2 -64.46 10.25 -25.28
N ARG A 3 -63.16 10.50 -24.99
CA ARG A 3 -62.26 11.63 -25.35
C ARG A 3 -62.22 12.78 -24.33
N ALA A 4 -61.14 13.08 -23.58
CA ALA A 4 -59.67 13.15 -23.80
C ALA A 4 -59.20 14.43 -24.53
N LEU A 5 -58.13 15.03 -23.96
CA LEU A 5 -57.35 16.23 -24.33
C LEU A 5 -58.04 17.58 -24.02
N LEU A 6 -57.37 18.61 -23.50
CA LEU A 6 -56.04 19.12 -23.84
C LEU A 6 -55.66 20.19 -22.79
N VAL A 7 -54.48 20.11 -22.16
CA VAL A 7 -53.78 21.30 -21.68
C VAL A 7 -52.34 21.16 -22.13
N LEU A 8 -51.96 22.01 -23.09
CA LEU A 8 -50.63 22.11 -23.66
C LEU A 8 -50.09 23.51 -23.31
N SER A 9 -48.79 23.54 -23.04
CA SER A 9 -47.86 24.67 -23.12
C SER A 9 -47.81 25.63 -21.92
N PHE A 10 -46.65 25.73 -21.26
CA PHE A 10 -45.58 26.71 -21.55
C PHE A 10 -44.28 26.17 -20.89
N PHE A 11 -43.26 25.78 -21.65
CA PHE A 11 -42.11 26.57 -22.17
C PHE A 11 -40.89 26.58 -21.22
N LEU A 12 -39.77 26.05 -21.75
CA LEU A 12 -38.33 26.29 -21.44
C LEU A 12 -37.88 26.26 -19.96
N GLY A 13 -36.87 25.50 -19.52
CA GLY A 13 -35.79 24.81 -20.19
C GLY A 13 -34.74 24.36 -19.14
N LEU A 14 -33.60 23.86 -19.63
CA LEU A 14 -32.37 23.52 -18.94
C LEU A 14 -32.26 22.14 -18.24
N LEU A 15 -31.45 21.30 -18.88
CA LEU A 15 -30.64 20.19 -18.38
C LEU A 15 -30.36 20.22 -16.87
N GLY A 16 -30.69 19.13 -16.18
CA GLY A 16 -30.41 18.99 -14.75
C GLY A 16 -30.45 17.54 -14.25
N LEU A 17 -29.30 16.87 -14.37
CA LEU A 17 -28.75 15.91 -13.39
C LEU A 17 -29.65 14.73 -12.99
N THR A 18 -29.34 13.58 -13.57
CA THR A 18 -29.60 12.25 -12.99
C THR A 18 -29.14 12.24 -11.52
N ARG A 19 -30.08 12.10 -10.61
CA ARG A 19 -29.83 11.97 -9.17
C ARG A 19 -29.39 10.53 -8.89
N TRP A 20 -28.08 10.32 -8.79
CA TRP A 20 -27.52 9.06 -8.30
C TRP A 20 -27.85 8.91 -6.81
N PRO A 21 -28.24 7.72 -6.31
CA PRO A 21 -28.30 7.51 -4.87
C PRO A 21 -26.87 7.61 -4.32
N VAL A 22 -26.65 8.55 -3.41
CA VAL A 22 -25.43 8.61 -2.61
C VAL A 22 -25.49 7.44 -1.64
N ALA A 23 -24.90 6.32 -2.03
CA ALA A 23 -24.62 5.24 -1.10
C ALA A 23 -23.70 5.83 -0.01
N THR A 24 -24.16 5.80 1.24
CA THR A 24 -23.35 6.10 2.40
C THR A 24 -22.27 5.04 2.51
N ALA A 25 -21.13 5.30 1.88
CA ALA A 25 -19.88 4.59 2.09
C ALA A 25 -19.60 4.55 3.60
N THR A 26 -19.52 3.36 4.16
CA THR A 26 -19.21 3.15 5.57
C THR A 26 -17.75 3.52 5.85
N ALA A 27 -17.35 3.74 7.10
CA ALA A 27 -15.93 3.95 7.44
C ALA A 27 -15.02 2.76 7.00
N ARG A 28 -15.62 1.61 6.69
CA ARG A 28 -14.97 0.43 6.09
C ARG A 28 -14.66 0.62 4.60
N ASP A 29 -15.45 1.45 3.92
CA ASP A 29 -15.28 1.80 2.51
C ASP A 29 -14.28 2.97 2.35
N TYR A 30 -14.13 3.81 3.37
CA TYR A 30 -13.06 4.83 3.45
C TYR A 30 -11.70 4.26 3.91
N TYR A 31 -11.70 3.04 4.48
CA TYR A 31 -10.52 2.29 4.88
C TYR A 31 -10.41 0.97 4.09
N TRP A 32 -10.03 1.13 2.82
CA TRP A 32 -9.32 0.11 2.02
C TRP A 32 -9.97 -1.28 1.93
N GLY A 33 -11.23 -1.31 1.52
CA GLY A 33 -11.91 -2.52 1.05
C GLY A 33 -11.83 -2.69 -0.47
N SER A 34 -10.97 -3.61 -0.92
CA SER A 34 -11.11 -4.37 -2.18
C SER A 34 -11.41 -3.59 -3.48
N ARG A 35 -10.36 -3.18 -4.20
CA ARG A 35 -10.17 -3.28 -5.68
C ARG A 35 -9.03 -2.41 -6.20
N ASP A 36 -8.65 -1.35 -5.49
CA ASP A 36 -7.75 -0.35 -6.06
C ASP A 36 -6.27 -0.80 -6.12
N PHE A 37 -5.73 -1.47 -5.10
CA PHE A 37 -4.35 -2.03 -5.16
C PHE A 37 -4.18 -3.27 -6.05
N GLN A 38 -5.26 -3.76 -6.67
CA GLN A 38 -5.15 -4.79 -7.71
C GLN A 38 -4.95 -4.18 -9.09
N HIS A 39 -5.28 -2.89 -9.28
CA HIS A 39 -5.41 -2.28 -10.60
C HIS A 39 -4.71 -0.94 -10.82
N VAL A 40 -4.21 -0.27 -9.78
CA VAL A 40 -3.36 0.94 -9.93
C VAL A 40 -1.99 0.69 -9.33
N ASP A 41 -0.97 1.16 -10.05
CA ASP A 41 0.44 0.83 -9.91
C ASP A 41 0.88 0.70 -8.44
N ARG A 42 1.31 -0.52 -8.06
CA ARG A 42 1.89 -0.80 -6.75
C ARG A 42 3.27 -0.16 -6.68
N VAL A 43 3.30 1.15 -6.46
CA VAL A 43 4.52 1.95 -6.38
C VAL A 43 4.80 2.28 -4.93
N ALA A 44 6.05 2.11 -4.50
CA ALA A 44 6.51 2.55 -3.20
C ALA A 44 7.52 3.70 -3.32
N ILE A 45 7.28 4.77 -2.58
CA ILE A 45 8.13 5.95 -2.58
C ILE A 45 9.16 5.81 -1.45
N LEU A 46 10.37 5.37 -1.81
CA LEU A 46 11.50 5.28 -0.89
C LEU A 46 12.13 6.66 -0.69
N THR A 47 11.74 7.32 0.41
CA THR A 47 12.24 8.66 0.80
C THR A 47 13.58 8.59 1.52
N GLY A 48 14.31 9.72 1.57
CA GLY A 48 15.55 9.82 2.37
C GLY A 48 15.35 9.56 3.87
N ARG A 49 14.18 9.89 4.42
CA ARG A 49 13.83 9.57 5.81
C ARG A 49 13.70 8.06 6.02
N ALA A 50 13.03 7.38 5.10
CA ALA A 50 12.87 5.92 5.12
C ALA A 50 14.21 5.21 5.00
N ILE A 51 15.07 5.66 4.07
CA ILE A 51 16.44 5.13 3.90
C ILE A 51 17.22 5.25 5.20
N ARG A 52 17.24 6.43 5.84
CA ARG A 52 17.95 6.61 7.12
C ARG A 52 17.39 5.73 8.24
N HIS A 53 16.07 5.56 8.31
CA HIS A 53 15.45 4.66 9.28
C HIS A 53 15.88 3.20 9.06
N ILE A 54 15.82 2.74 7.80
CA ILE A 54 16.21 1.38 7.42
C ILE A 54 17.70 1.17 7.68
N GLN A 55 18.55 2.12 7.31
CA GLN A 55 19.99 2.03 7.60
C GLN A 55 20.27 1.99 9.10
N ALA A 56 19.63 2.87 9.88
CA ALA A 56 19.85 2.92 11.32
C ALA A 56 19.43 1.63 12.04
N ARG A 57 18.43 0.89 11.53
CA ARG A 57 17.86 -0.28 12.22
C ARG A 57 18.14 -1.63 11.59
N HIS A 58 18.25 -1.69 10.27
CA HIS A 58 18.18 -2.91 9.48
C HIS A 58 19.38 -3.09 8.55
N TRP A 59 20.32 -2.14 8.49
CA TRP A 59 21.56 -2.34 7.75
C TRP A 59 22.40 -3.47 8.36
N PRO A 60 23.28 -4.14 7.58
CA PRO A 60 24.14 -5.21 8.09
C PRO A 60 24.93 -4.79 9.34
N ALA A 61 25.57 -3.61 9.28
CA ALA A 61 26.37 -3.06 10.38
C ALA A 61 25.57 -2.34 11.49
N SER A 62 24.23 -2.43 11.49
CA SER A 62 23.41 -1.77 12.51
C SER A 62 23.35 -2.59 13.80
N ASP A 63 23.69 -1.97 14.94
CA ASP A 63 23.60 -2.59 16.26
C ASP A 63 22.17 -2.55 16.87
N ALA A 64 21.16 -2.09 16.13
CA ALA A 64 19.80 -1.97 16.68
C ALA A 64 19.26 -3.35 17.11
N PRO A 65 18.90 -3.54 18.39
CA PRO A 65 18.42 -4.83 18.87
C PRO A 65 17.01 -5.11 18.35
N GLY A 66 16.67 -6.41 18.27
CA GLY A 66 15.31 -6.85 17.93
C GLY A 66 14.90 -6.45 16.51
N ALA A 67 15.79 -6.60 15.54
CA ALA A 67 15.55 -6.24 14.15
C ALA A 67 16.27 -7.20 13.21
N GLY A 68 15.57 -7.67 12.16
CA GLY A 68 16.23 -8.34 11.05
C GLY A 68 17.17 -7.38 10.31
N LYS A 69 18.25 -7.92 9.76
CA LYS A 69 19.33 -7.18 9.10
C LYS A 69 19.47 -7.65 7.68
N PHE A 70 19.67 -6.72 6.75
CA PHE A 70 20.03 -7.06 5.38
C PHE A 70 21.40 -7.75 5.32
N ALA A 71 21.66 -8.45 4.22
CA ALA A 71 22.94 -9.09 3.96
C ALA A 71 24.05 -8.06 3.68
N GLU A 72 25.28 -8.43 4.02
CA GLU A 72 26.47 -7.62 3.75
C GLU A 72 26.59 -7.20 2.28
N GLY A 73 27.08 -5.99 2.05
CA GLY A 73 27.26 -5.44 0.71
C GLY A 73 26.00 -4.88 0.06
N ILE A 74 24.82 -4.96 0.69
CA ILE A 74 23.61 -4.32 0.18
C ILE A 74 23.82 -2.82 -0.06
N THR A 75 23.31 -2.31 -1.18
CA THR A 75 23.30 -0.89 -1.51
C THR A 75 21.91 -0.29 -1.37
N VAL A 76 21.80 1.05 -1.42
CA VAL A 76 20.48 1.71 -1.46
C VAL A 76 19.70 1.35 -2.74
N GLN A 77 20.42 1.04 -3.82
CA GLN A 77 19.80 0.59 -5.07
C GLN A 77 19.21 -0.82 -4.90
N ASP A 78 19.97 -1.75 -4.32
CA ASP A 78 19.46 -3.11 -4.03
C ASP A 78 18.23 -3.05 -3.09
N LEU A 79 18.28 -2.19 -2.06
CA LEU A 79 17.14 -1.97 -1.16
C LEU A 79 15.89 -1.52 -1.94
N ARG A 80 16.06 -0.61 -2.91
CA ARG A 80 14.96 -0.13 -3.76
C ARG A 80 14.38 -1.27 -4.58
N GLU A 81 15.22 -2.06 -5.23
CA GLU A 81 14.79 -3.19 -6.06
C GLU A 81 14.06 -4.26 -5.24
N LEU A 82 14.56 -4.58 -4.05
CA LEU A 82 13.89 -5.50 -3.12
C LEU A 82 12.51 -4.96 -2.70
N ILE A 83 12.40 -3.66 -2.39
CA ILE A 83 11.13 -3.04 -2.02
C ILE A 83 10.15 -3.06 -3.20
N ASP A 84 10.61 -2.68 -4.39
CA ASP A 84 9.77 -2.61 -5.59
C ASP A 84 9.24 -4.00 -5.94
N GLU A 85 10.08 -5.05 -5.87
CA GLU A 85 9.63 -6.42 -6.09
C GLU A 85 8.62 -6.88 -5.03
N ALA A 86 8.88 -6.61 -3.75
CA ALA A 86 7.99 -7.01 -2.67
C ALA A 86 6.63 -6.30 -2.76
N VAL A 87 6.61 -5.04 -3.17
CA VAL A 87 5.37 -4.27 -3.33
C VAL A 87 4.61 -4.72 -4.57
N ALA A 88 5.31 -5.01 -5.67
CA ALA A 88 4.68 -5.52 -6.90
C ALA A 88 4.09 -6.93 -6.72
N ARG A 89 4.85 -7.86 -6.12
CA ARG A 89 4.55 -9.30 -6.14
C ARG A 89 4.14 -9.88 -4.78
N GLY A 90 4.34 -9.14 -3.70
CA GLY A 90 4.11 -9.60 -2.34
C GLY A 90 2.64 -9.79 -1.99
N ARG A 91 2.41 -10.58 -0.94
CA ARG A 91 1.13 -10.66 -0.25
C ARG A 91 0.90 -9.36 0.50
N VAL A 92 -0.23 -8.72 0.26
CA VAL A 92 -0.63 -7.48 0.92
C VAL A 92 -1.60 -7.75 2.06
N ARG A 93 -1.43 -7.05 3.18
CA ARG A 93 -2.38 -7.01 4.28
C ARG A 93 -2.45 -5.63 4.89
N VAL A 94 -3.53 -5.35 5.61
CA VAL A 94 -3.65 -4.14 6.43
C VAL A 94 -2.53 -4.10 7.47
N ASN A 95 -2.06 -2.88 7.76
CA ASN A 95 -1.09 -2.67 8.81
C ASN A 95 -1.67 -3.02 10.19
N SER A 96 -0.81 -3.47 11.09
CA SER A 96 -1.20 -4.03 12.39
C SER A 96 -1.56 -2.93 13.39
N HIS A 97 -2.43 -3.26 14.35
CA HIS A 97 -2.89 -2.38 15.44
C HIS A 97 -3.71 -1.16 14.98
N GLY A 98 -4.48 -1.30 13.91
CA GLY A 98 -5.31 -0.21 13.37
C GLY A 98 -4.50 0.96 12.80
N ARG A 99 -3.17 0.79 12.64
CA ARG A 99 -2.33 1.80 12.03
C ARG A 99 -2.68 1.91 10.55
N PRO A 100 -2.74 3.13 9.99
CA PRO A 100 -2.98 3.30 8.57
C PRO A 100 -1.81 2.73 7.75
N GLY A 101 -2.10 2.41 6.49
CA GLY A 101 -1.13 1.85 5.54
C GLY A 101 -1.26 0.34 5.35
N ALA A 102 -0.31 -0.21 4.60
CA ALA A 102 -0.28 -1.60 4.19
C ALA A 102 1.06 -2.25 4.53
N VAL A 103 1.03 -3.57 4.66
CA VAL A 103 2.21 -4.41 4.81
C VAL A 103 2.27 -5.33 3.60
N PHE A 104 3.40 -5.29 2.90
CA PHE A 104 3.74 -6.18 1.80
C PHE A 104 4.78 -7.18 2.29
N GLU A 105 4.54 -8.46 2.04
CA GLU A 105 5.45 -9.53 2.39
C GLU A 105 5.74 -10.39 1.17
N TYR A 106 7.01 -10.59 0.87
CA TYR A 106 7.45 -11.36 -0.30
C TYR A 106 8.63 -12.25 0.08
N ASP A 107 8.66 -13.46 -0.48
CA ASP A 107 9.75 -14.42 -0.33
C ASP A 107 10.57 -14.44 -1.62
N PHE A 108 11.85 -14.11 -1.50
CA PHE A 108 12.76 -14.08 -2.65
C PHE A 108 13.34 -15.46 -3.00
N GLY A 109 13.12 -16.48 -2.17
CA GLY A 109 13.69 -17.83 -2.37
C GLY A 109 15.21 -17.90 -2.27
N ARG A 110 15.87 -16.79 -1.92
CA ARG A 110 17.31 -16.69 -1.65
C ARG A 110 17.51 -15.85 -0.40
N GLN A 111 18.61 -16.08 0.32
CA GLN A 111 18.95 -15.28 1.49
C GLN A 111 19.14 -13.80 1.11
N ILE A 112 18.46 -12.90 1.82
CA ILE A 112 18.57 -11.44 1.70
C ILE A 112 19.11 -10.78 2.96
N GLY A 113 19.36 -11.58 4.01
CA GLY A 113 19.82 -11.12 5.30
C GLY A 113 19.59 -12.14 6.40
N ILE A 114 19.32 -11.63 7.59
CA ILE A 114 18.96 -12.39 8.79
C ILE A 114 17.69 -11.82 9.42
N ASP A 115 16.92 -12.67 10.09
CA ASP A 115 15.73 -12.27 10.84
C ASP A 115 16.08 -11.71 12.22
N ILE A 116 15.06 -11.49 13.06
CA ILE A 116 15.22 -10.98 14.43
C ILE A 116 15.88 -11.98 15.39
N GLN A 117 15.88 -13.28 15.06
CA GLN A 117 16.56 -14.34 15.78
C GLN A 117 18.02 -14.53 15.33
N GLY A 118 18.42 -13.90 14.21
CA GLY A 118 19.73 -14.06 13.59
C GLY A 118 19.79 -15.20 12.58
N GLU A 119 18.66 -15.81 12.24
CA GLU A 119 18.59 -16.90 11.28
C GLU A 119 18.54 -16.36 9.84
N PRO A 120 19.04 -17.10 8.83
CA PRO A 120 18.95 -16.70 7.43
C PRO A 120 17.51 -16.36 7.00
N ALA A 121 17.31 -15.14 6.52
CA ALA A 121 16.01 -14.67 6.06
C ALA A 121 15.98 -14.55 4.53
N SER A 122 14.96 -15.15 3.90
CA SER A 122 14.66 -14.98 2.47
C SER A 122 13.48 -14.05 2.20
N ARG A 123 12.74 -13.68 3.26
CA ARG A 123 11.51 -12.91 3.17
C ARG A 123 11.73 -11.47 3.55
N LEU A 124 11.09 -10.56 2.83
CA LEU A 124 11.09 -9.13 3.11
C LEU A 124 9.71 -8.68 3.54
N ARG A 125 9.64 -7.87 4.59
CA ARG A 125 8.45 -7.12 4.97
C ARG A 125 8.68 -5.65 4.66
N VAL A 126 7.75 -5.05 3.91
CA VAL A 126 7.71 -3.60 3.63
C VAL A 126 6.45 -3.02 4.22
N VAL A 127 6.58 -1.95 5.00
CA VAL A 127 5.45 -1.20 5.54
C VAL A 127 5.33 0.11 4.79
N VAL A 128 4.17 0.34 4.18
CA VAL A 128 3.90 1.49 3.31
C VAL A 128 2.75 2.31 3.88
N ALA A 129 2.92 3.63 3.96
CA ALA A 129 1.90 4.57 4.40
C ALA A 129 0.80 4.76 3.32
N PRO A 130 -0.36 5.35 3.67
CA PRO A 130 -1.43 5.62 2.69
C PRO A 130 -1.02 6.51 1.53
N ASP A 131 -0.01 7.36 1.70
CA ASP A 131 0.56 8.23 0.67
C ASP A 131 1.65 7.53 -0.18
N HIS A 132 1.70 6.20 -0.09
CA HIS A 132 2.65 5.31 -0.78
C HIS A 132 4.10 5.46 -0.34
N THR A 133 4.39 6.24 0.70
CA THR A 133 5.75 6.35 1.23
C THR A 133 6.14 5.12 2.04
N VAL A 134 7.37 4.64 1.85
CA VAL A 134 7.92 3.55 2.67
C VAL A 134 8.13 4.07 4.08
N ILE A 135 7.57 3.37 5.07
CA ILE A 135 7.83 3.60 6.50
C ILE A 135 9.09 2.85 6.92
N THR A 136 9.16 1.55 6.58
CA THR A 136 10.31 0.69 6.85
C THR A 136 10.29 -0.55 5.94
N ALA A 137 11.45 -1.19 5.79
CA ALA A 137 11.60 -2.48 5.13
C ALA A 137 12.69 -3.30 5.85
N PHE A 138 12.45 -4.60 6.08
CA PHE A 138 13.40 -5.47 6.78
C PHE A 138 13.21 -6.96 6.47
N PRO A 139 14.31 -7.75 6.47
CA PRO A 139 14.23 -9.20 6.43
C PRO A 139 13.57 -9.78 7.69
N PHE A 140 12.79 -10.87 7.55
CA PHE A 140 12.06 -11.51 8.65
C PHE A 140 11.73 -12.98 8.39
#